data_AF-A0A7C7BYV3-F1
#
_entry.id   AF-A0A7C7BYV3-F1
#
_cell.length_a   1.000
_cell.length_b   1.000
_cell.length_c   1.000
_cell.angle_alpha   90.00
_cell.angle_beta   90.00
_cell.angle_gamma   90.00
#
_symmetry.space_group_name_H-M   'P 1'
#
loop_
_entity.id
_entity.type
_entity.pdbx_description
1 polymer ?
#
loop_
_entity_poly.entity_id
_entity_poly.type
_entity_poly.pdbx_seq_one_letter_code
_entity_poly.pdbx_strand_id
1 'polypeptide(L)' 'MFDLQEVLSQATIAFQPWMVWVCLLGVTLGILWGAMPGLSTTMAMALLIGLSTGMSQHVAIMFMLG' A
#
# COMPACT_ATOMS: atom_id res chain seq x y z
N MET A 1 -14.54 22.85 -0.65
CA MET A 1 -14.48 22.75 -2.13
C MET A 1 -13.27 21.87 -2.42
N PHE A 2 -13.41 20.82 -3.23
CA PHE A 2 -12.31 19.90 -3.52
C PHE A 2 -11.34 20.61 -4.47
N ASP A 3 -10.12 20.89 -4.02
CA ASP A 3 -9.13 21.60 -4.82
C ASP A 3 -8.53 20.65 -5.87
N LEU A 4 -8.95 20.83 -7.14
CA LEU A 4 -8.54 19.98 -8.25
C LEU A 4 -7.01 19.92 -8.44
N GLN A 5 -6.29 20.98 -8.04
CA GLN A 5 -4.83 21.03 -8.08
C GLN A 5 -4.17 20.06 -7.09
N GLU A 6 -4.78 19.87 -5.92
CA GLU A 6 -4.28 18.97 -4.88
C GLU A 6 -4.40 17.50 -5.31
N VAL A 7 -5.48 17.17 -6.01
CA VAL A 7 -5.72 15.84 -6.58
C VAL A 7 -4.68 15.51 -7.64
N LEU A 8 -4.40 16.48 -8.52
CA LEU A 8 -3.44 16.30 -9.59
C LEU A 8 -2.02 16.14 -9.02
N SER A 9 -1.65 16.89 -7.98
CA SER A 9 -0.34 16.73 -7.33
C SER A 9 -0.19 15.34 -6.70
N GLN A 10 -1.20 14.86 -5.96
CA GLN A 10 -1.18 13.51 -5.38
C GLN A 10 -1.17 12.40 -6.43
N ALA A 11 -1.90 12.57 -7.54
CA ALA A 11 -1.87 11.62 -8.64
C ALA A 11 -0.47 11.52 -9.26
N THR A 12 0.21 12.65 -9.50
CA THR A 12 1.58 12.63 -10.04
C THR A 12 2.58 11.95 -9.10
N ILE A 13 2.40 12.11 -7.80
CA ILE A 13 3.19 11.43 -6.77
C ILE A 13 2.94 9.92 -6.83
N ALA A 14 1.67 9.50 -6.88
CA ALA A 14 1.27 8.09 -6.94
C ALA A 14 1.85 7.33 -8.16
N PHE A 15 1.97 7.99 -9.31
CA PHE A 15 2.54 7.40 -10.53
C PHE A 15 4.08 7.48 -10.61
N GLN A 16 4.77 7.91 -9.54
CA GLN A 16 6.22 7.84 -9.51
C GLN A 16 6.69 6.38 -9.53
N PRO A 17 7.78 6.05 -10.25
CA PRO A 17 8.26 4.67 -10.39
C PRO A 17 8.45 3.95 -9.06
N TRP A 18 8.98 4.66 -8.06
CA TRP A 18 9.18 4.13 -6.71
C TRP A 18 7.86 3.72 -6.02
N MET A 19 6.81 4.52 -6.17
CA MET A 19 5.51 4.21 -5.55
C MET A 19 4.83 3.01 -6.20
N VAL A 20 4.99 2.86 -7.52
CA VAL A 20 4.49 1.70 -8.26
C VAL A 20 5.17 0.41 -7.79
N TRP A 21 6.49 0.43 -7.52
CA TRP A 21 7.19 -0.73 -6.96
C TRP A 21 6.68 -1.10 -5.58
N VAL A 22 6.45 -0.12 -4.72
CA VAL A 22 5.90 -0.35 -3.37
C VAL A 22 4.47 -0.91 -3.46
N CYS A 23 3.65 -0.40 -4.39
CA CYS A 23 2.31 -0.93 -4.66
C CYS A 23 2.37 -2.39 -5.11
N LEU A 24 3.28 -2.74 -6.04
CA LEU A 24 3.49 -4.14 -6.44
C LEU A 24 3.92 -5.03 -5.27
N LEU A 25 4.77 -4.55 -4.37
CA LEU A 25 5.13 -5.28 -3.15
C LEU A 25 3.92 -5.47 -2.21
N GLY A 26 3.06 -4.46 -2.08
CA GLY A 26 1.77 -4.55 -1.38
C GLY A 26 0.89 -5.67 -1.92
N VAL A 27 0.56 -5.60 -3.21
CA VAL A 27 -0.28 -6.60 -3.91
C VAL A 27 0.31 -8.00 -3.76
N THR A 28 1.62 -8.15 -3.99
CA THR A 28 2.27 -9.47 -3.97
C THR A 28 2.27 -10.06 -2.56
N LEU A 29 2.60 -9.29 -1.54
CA LEU A 29 2.51 -9.76 -0.16
C LEU A 29 1.05 -10.07 0.24
N GLY A 30 0.09 -9.24 -0.17
CA GLY A 30 -1.34 -9.47 0.03
C GLY A 30 -1.82 -10.78 -0.58
N ILE A 31 -1.44 -11.07 -1.83
CA ILE A 31 -1.76 -12.33 -2.51
C ILE A 31 -1.09 -13.52 -1.82
N LEU A 32 0.21 -13.41 -1.50
CA LEU A 32 0.95 -14.50 -0.85
C LEU A 32 0.34 -14.86 0.51
N TRP A 33 -0.01 -13.84 1.31
CA TRP A 33 -0.66 -14.06 2.60
C TRP A 33 -2.10 -14.55 2.45
N GLY A 34 -2.85 -14.06 1.46
CA GLY A 34 -4.20 -14.53 1.18
C GLY A 34 -4.25 -15.99 0.69
N ALA A 35 -3.20 -16.45 0.01
CA ALA A 35 -3.09 -17.80 -0.52
C ALA A 35 -2.44 -18.81 0.46
N MET A 36 -1.78 -18.35 1.52
CA MET A 36 -1.10 -19.23 2.48
C MET A 36 -2.10 -19.99 3.38
N PRO A 37 -2.06 -21.33 3.40
CA PRO A 37 -2.89 -22.11 4.30
C PRO A 37 -2.41 -21.95 5.75
N GLY A 38 -3.32 -21.62 6.66
CA GLY A 38 -3.03 -21.51 8.11
C GLY A 38 -2.78 -20.09 8.61
N LEU A 39 -2.83 -19.08 7.73
CA LEU A 39 -2.75 -17.67 8.15
C LEU A 39 -4.16 -17.07 8.17
N SER A 40 -4.61 -16.63 9.33
CA SER A 40 -5.93 -15.98 9.44
C SER A 40 -5.90 -14.59 8.81
N THR A 41 -7.05 -14.14 8.31
CA THR A 41 -7.21 -12.78 7.74
C THR A 41 -6.80 -11.70 8.74
N THR A 42 -7.05 -11.90 10.03
CA THR A 42 -6.63 -11.00 11.11
C THR A 42 -5.11 -10.90 11.27
N MET A 43 -4.39 -12.02 11.13
CA MET A 43 -2.93 -12.03 11.23
C MET A 43 -2.26 -11.44 9.98
N ALA A 44 -2.86 -11.64 8.80
CA ALA A 44 -2.39 -10.99 7.56
C ALA A 44 -2.48 -9.47 7.64
N MET A 45 -3.63 -8.95 8.11
CA MET A 45 -3.80 -7.50 8.30
C MET A 45 -2.83 -6.94 9.34
N ALA A 46 -2.58 -7.65 10.44
CA ALA A 46 -1.61 -7.21 11.44
C ALA A 46 -0.18 -7.10 10.88
N LEU A 47 0.21 -8.00 9.98
CA LEU A 47 1.53 -7.98 9.33
C LEU A 47 1.66 -6.85 8.31
N LEU A 48 0.64 -6.64 7.46
CA LEU A 48 0.64 -5.55 6.49
C LEU A 48 0.62 -4.17 7.18
N ILE A 49 -0.21 -4.01 8.22
CA ILE A 49 -0.23 -2.80 9.05
C ILE A 49 1.11 -2.62 9.75
N GLY A 50 1.63 -3.67 10.39
CA GLY A 50 2.93 -3.66 11.09
C GLY A 50 4.08 -3.23 10.18
N LEU A 51 4.15 -3.75 8.96
CA LEU A 51 5.15 -3.39 7.96
C LEU A 51 5.03 -1.92 7.53
N SER A 52 3.80 -1.40 7.45
CA SER A 52 3.55 0.00 7.06
C SER A 52 3.87 1.04 8.14
N THR A 53 4.02 0.64 9.42
CA THR A 53 4.22 1.58 10.55
C THR A 53 5.51 2.39 10.50
N GLY A 54 6.55 1.90 9.81
CA GLY A 54 7.83 2.59 9.64
C GLY A 54 7.94 3.43 8.36
N MET A 55 6.90 3.44 7.52
CA MET A 55 6.92 4.09 6.22
C MET A 55 6.35 5.52 6.28
N SER A 56 6.78 6.37 5.36
CA SER A 56 6.12 7.68 5.21
C SER A 56 4.67 7.50 4.74
N GLN A 57 3.78 8.40 5.13
CA GLN A 57 2.33 8.26 4.89
C GLN A 57 1.99 7.96 3.42
N HIS A 58 2.61 8.65 2.47
CA HIS A 58 2.39 8.42 1.04
C HIS A 58 2.78 7.00 0.62
N VAL A 59 3.90 6.50 1.14
CA VAL A 59 4.42 5.17 0.81
C VAL A 59 3.57 4.09 1.48
N ALA A 60 3.17 4.29 2.72
CA ALA A 60 2.28 3.38 3.45
C ALA A 60 0.91 3.23 2.75
N ILE A 61 0.33 4.35 2.30
CA ILE A 61 -0.96 4.33 1.59
C ILE A 61 -0.80 3.62 0.24
N MET A 62 0.26 3.90 -0.53
CA MET A 62 0.49 3.18 -1.80
C MET A 62 0.79 1.69 -1.60
N PHE A 63 1.45 1.33 -0.49
CA PHE A 63 1.65 -0.07 -0.11
C PHE A 63 0.33 -0.78 0.20
N MET A 64 -0.58 -0.13 0.94
CA MET A 64 -1.88 -0.72 1.30
C MET A 64 -2.92 -0.64 0.18
N LEU A 65 -2.74 0.23 -0.81
CA LEU A 65 -3.57 0.31 -2.02
C LEU A 65 -3.34 -0.86 -2.97
N GLY A 66 -2.15 -1.46 -2.91
CA GLY A 66 -1.82 -2.68 -3.62
C GLY A 66 -2.26 -3.90 -2.85
#